data_AF-A0A7V5APT9-F1
#
_entry.id   AF-A0A7V5APT9-F1
#
_cell.length_a   1.000
_cell.length_b   1.000
_cell.length_c   1.000
_cell.angle_alpha   90.00
_cell.angle_beta   90.00
_cell.angle_gamma   90.00
#
_symmetry.space_group_name_H-M   'P 1'
#
loop_
_entity.id
_entity.type
_entity.pdbx_description
1 polymer ?
#
loop_
_entity_poly.entity_id
_entity_poly.type
_entity_poly.pdbx_seq_one_letter_code
_entity_poly.pdbx_strand_id
1 'polypeptide(L)'
;MARGAKANKGNIPEIRALERKLSLEMLAAALFLLVSIGAGKGFPFLPALTPKIRTVLGAPPSPNMINTLLLLYIFSAIILILGRMMAASGKASPFGHLGYLTGFYFFHHFSGSLPEYFWAVFITGITIYFLECYHIFLYCTEESKKIREKE
;
A
#
# COMPACT_ATOMS: atom_id res chain seq x y z
N MET A 1 -36.80 1.63 31.01
CA MET A 1 -36.20 2.43 29.92
C MET A 1 -34.65 2.33 29.97
N ALA A 2 -34.08 1.12 29.85
CA ALA A 2 -32.64 0.88 30.07
C ALA A 2 -32.02 -0.13 29.08
N ARG A 3 -32.66 -0.37 27.92
CA ARG A 3 -32.16 -1.29 26.89
C ARG A 3 -31.31 -0.61 25.79
N GLY A 4 -31.45 0.70 25.57
CA GLY A 4 -30.68 1.43 24.55
C GLY A 4 -29.21 1.71 24.92
N ALA A 5 -28.91 1.95 26.20
CA ALA A 5 -27.54 2.32 26.62
C ALA A 5 -26.55 1.14 26.65
N LYS A 6 -27.03 -0.11 26.78
CA LYS A 6 -26.19 -1.31 26.83
C LYS A 6 -25.85 -1.84 25.44
N ALA A 7 -26.75 -1.68 24.46
CA ALA A 7 -26.52 -2.03 23.06
C ALA A 7 -25.46 -1.10 22.42
N ASN A 8 -25.51 0.21 22.70
CA ASN A 8 -24.54 1.17 22.19
C ASN A 8 -23.10 0.86 22.63
N LYS A 9 -22.87 0.48 23.90
CA LYS A 9 -21.53 0.10 24.39
C LYS A 9 -20.92 -1.14 23.72
N GLY A 10 -21.75 -2.06 23.22
CA GLY A 10 -21.30 -3.27 22.54
C GLY A 10 -20.71 -3.03 21.16
N ASN A 11 -21.18 -1.99 20.46
CA ASN A 11 -20.85 -1.72 19.05
C ASN A 11 -19.67 -0.73 18.89
N ILE A 12 -19.36 0.07 19.92
CA ILE A 12 -18.20 0.98 19.97
C ILE A 12 -16.85 0.30 19.61
N PRO A 13 -16.52 -0.90 20.12
CA PRO A 13 -15.26 -1.54 19.75
C PRO A 13 -15.20 -1.96 18.27
N GLU A 14 -16.33 -2.34 17.66
CA GLU A 14 -16.38 -2.71 16.24
C GLU A 14 -16.18 -1.49 15.34
N ILE A 15 -16.86 -0.38 15.63
CA ILE A 15 -16.71 0.88 14.90
C ILE A 15 -15.25 1.36 14.98
N ARG A 16 -14.65 1.34 16.18
CA ARG A 16 -13.24 1.71 16.36
C ARG A 16 -12.28 0.81 15.59
N ALA A 17 -12.59 -0.49 15.48
CA ALA A 17 -11.78 -1.41 14.71
C ALA A 17 -11.83 -1.10 13.19
N LEU A 18 -12.99 -0.71 12.67
CA LEU A 18 -13.16 -0.28 11.28
C LEU A 18 -12.41 1.02 11.00
N GLU A 19 -12.53 2.03 11.88
CA GLU A 19 -11.78 3.29 11.79
C GLU A 19 -10.26 3.08 11.82
N ARG A 20 -9.79 2.17 12.69
CA ARG A 20 -8.37 1.82 12.78
C ARG A 20 -7.85 1.18 11.50
N LYS A 21 -8.65 0.35 10.81
CA LYS A 21 -8.24 -0.22 9.52
C LYS A 21 -8.05 0.87 8.48
N LEU A 22 -9.02 1.78 8.36
CA LEU A 22 -8.93 2.89 7.41
C LEU A 22 -7.72 3.80 7.71
N SER A 23 -7.46 4.12 8.98
CA SER A 23 -6.33 4.98 9.35
C SER A 23 -4.97 4.32 9.09
N LEU A 24 -4.84 3.00 9.25
CA LEU A 24 -3.62 2.26 8.92
C LEU A 24 -3.32 2.27 7.42
N GLU A 25 -4.35 2.21 6.58
CA GLU A 25 -4.22 2.25 5.12
C GLU A 25 -3.86 3.64 4.63
N MET A 26 -4.49 4.67 5.21
CA MET A 26 -4.09 6.06 4.98
C MET A 26 -2.66 6.30 5.42
N LEU A 27 -2.23 5.72 6.54
CA LEU A 27 -0.83 5.79 6.99
C LEU A 27 0.10 5.10 6.00
N ALA A 28 -0.25 3.92 5.49
CA ALA A 28 0.56 3.23 4.50
C ALA A 28 0.67 4.00 3.19
N ALA A 29 -0.43 4.60 2.71
CA ALA A 29 -0.43 5.48 1.55
C ALA A 29 0.44 6.74 1.79
N ALA A 30 0.35 7.33 2.99
CA ALA A 30 1.19 8.48 3.37
C ALA A 30 2.68 8.10 3.41
N LEU A 31 3.03 6.93 3.95
CA LEU A 31 4.39 6.41 3.93
C LEU A 31 4.88 6.15 2.50
N PHE A 32 4.02 5.63 1.62
CA PHE A 32 4.35 5.45 0.21
C PHE A 32 4.66 6.79 -0.47
N LEU A 33 3.88 7.83 -0.20
CA LEU A 33 4.15 9.18 -0.69
C LEU A 33 5.48 9.71 -0.16
N LEU A 34 5.77 9.49 1.13
CA LEU A 34 7.03 9.91 1.75
C LEU A 34 8.24 9.20 1.12
N VAL A 35 8.13 7.90 0.86
CA VAL A 35 9.13 7.12 0.12
C VAL A 35 9.29 7.65 -1.31
N SER A 36 8.20 7.96 -2.00
CA SER A 36 8.22 8.49 -3.36
C SER A 36 8.89 9.87 -3.43
N ILE A 37 8.65 10.75 -2.44
CA ILE A 37 9.36 12.04 -2.31
C ILE A 37 10.85 11.81 -2.10
N GLY A 38 11.22 10.85 -1.23
CA GLY A 38 12.60 10.46 -1.00
C GLY A 38 13.28 9.96 -2.28
N ALA A 39 12.59 9.10 -3.04
CA ALA A 39 13.07 8.56 -4.31
C ALA A 39 13.24 9.65 -5.37
N GLY A 40 12.29 10.60 -5.46
CA GLY A 40 12.39 11.74 -6.38
C GLY A 40 13.56 12.68 -6.10
N LYS A 41 14.02 12.75 -4.85
CA LYS A 41 15.25 13.46 -4.45
C LYS A 41 16.53 12.62 -4.58
N GLY A 42 16.44 11.41 -5.15
CA GLY A 42 17.58 10.50 -5.32
C GLY A 42 18.02 9.83 -4.03
N PHE A 43 17.13 9.70 -3.04
CA PHE A 43 17.41 9.13 -1.71
C PHE A 43 18.64 9.77 -1.02
N PRO A 44 18.57 11.04 -0.61
CA PRO A 44 19.71 11.74 0.00
C PRO A 44 20.18 11.11 1.33
N PHE A 45 19.36 10.23 1.91
CA PHE A 45 19.66 9.46 3.12
C PHE A 45 20.35 8.11 2.84
N LEU A 46 20.37 7.64 1.59
CA LEU A 46 21.15 6.48 1.20
C LEU A 46 22.54 6.96 0.76
N PRO A 47 23.63 6.42 1.35
CA PRO A 47 24.97 6.77 0.91
C PRO A 47 25.12 6.42 -0.57
N ALA A 48 25.80 7.28 -1.33
CA ALA A 48 26.15 6.99 -2.72
C ALA A 48 26.78 5.60 -2.78
N LEU A 49 26.23 4.72 -3.61
CA LEU A 49 26.60 3.33 -3.75
C LEU A 49 28.11 3.21 -3.99
N THR A 50 28.84 3.00 -2.90
CA THR A 50 30.30 2.90 -2.91
C THR A 50 30.65 1.64 -3.72
N PRO A 51 31.73 1.64 -4.52
CA PRO A 51 32.12 0.50 -5.35
C PRO A 51 32.16 -0.84 -4.59
N LYS A 52 32.43 -0.82 -3.27
CA LYS A 52 32.38 -2.00 -2.39
C LYS A 52 31.01 -2.70 -2.31
N ILE A 53 29.90 -1.96 -2.39
CA ILE A 53 28.54 -2.54 -2.34
C ILE A 53 28.23 -3.20 -3.69
N ARG A 54 28.67 -2.58 -4.80
CA ARG A 54 28.52 -3.15 -6.14
C ARG A 54 29.33 -4.44 -6.34
N THR A 55 30.52 -4.54 -5.75
CA THR A 55 31.31 -5.78 -5.81
C THR A 55 30.69 -6.94 -5.00
N VAL A 56 29.88 -6.64 -3.98
CA VAL A 56 29.18 -7.66 -3.18
C VAL A 56 27.84 -8.06 -3.82
N LEU A 57 27.11 -7.11 -4.41
CA LEU A 57 25.79 -7.36 -5.03
C LEU A 57 25.87 -7.92 -6.47
N GLY A 58 27.02 -7.83 -7.14
CA GLY A 58 27.18 -8.26 -8.52
C GLY A 58 26.61 -7.26 -9.53
N ALA A 59 26.45 -7.71 -10.78
CA ALA A 59 25.92 -6.87 -11.84
C ALA A 59 24.49 -6.42 -11.53
N PRO A 60 24.16 -5.12 -11.63
CA PRO A 60 22.80 -4.65 -11.40
C PRO A 60 21.83 -5.32 -12.38
N PRO A 61 20.63 -5.73 -11.92
CA PRO A 61 19.61 -6.27 -12.80
C PRO A 61 19.24 -5.23 -13.87
N SER A 62 19.02 -5.68 -15.10
CA SER A 62 18.67 -4.76 -16.20
C SER A 62 17.34 -4.04 -15.91
N PRO A 63 17.21 -2.75 -16.29
CA PRO A 63 15.97 -1.99 -16.06
C PRO A 63 14.71 -2.68 -16.63
N ASN A 64 14.86 -3.37 -17.77
CA ASN A 64 13.77 -4.12 -18.40
C ASN A 64 13.24 -5.23 -17.50
N MET A 65 14.11 -5.99 -16.83
CA MET A 65 13.69 -7.06 -15.92
C MET A 65 12.90 -6.51 -14.72
N ILE A 66 13.36 -5.39 -14.15
CA ILE A 66 12.69 -4.74 -13.02
C ILE A 66 11.30 -4.25 -13.44
N ASN A 67 11.18 -3.63 -14.62
CA ASN A 67 9.91 -3.12 -15.12
C ASN A 67 8.93 -4.24 -15.50
N THR A 68 9.41 -5.35 -16.08
CA THR A 68 8.57 -6.54 -16.32
C THR A 68 8.04 -7.10 -15.00
N LEU A 69 8.86 -7.15 -13.96
CA LEU A 69 8.44 -7.60 -12.64
C LEU A 69 7.44 -6.64 -12.00
N LEU A 70 7.62 -5.33 -12.16
CA LEU A 70 6.66 -4.31 -11.73
C LEU A 70 5.30 -4.50 -12.42
N LEU A 71 5.31 -4.79 -13.72
CA LEU A 71 4.11 -5.04 -14.49
C LEU A 71 3.37 -6.30 -13.99
N LEU A 72 4.10 -7.39 -13.76
CA LEU A 72 3.51 -8.60 -13.19
C LEU A 72 2.92 -8.34 -11.80
N TYR A 73 3.61 -7.54 -11.00
CA TYR A 73 3.17 -7.15 -9.67
C TYR A 73 1.88 -6.31 -9.71
N ILE A 74 1.78 -5.27 -10.56
CA ILE A 74 0.57 -4.43 -10.60
C ILE A 74 -0.67 -5.25 -11.00
N PHE A 75 -0.55 -6.13 -12.00
CA PHE A 75 -1.66 -7.01 -12.39
C PHE A 75 -2.06 -7.94 -11.25
N SER A 76 -1.09 -8.58 -10.61
CA SER A 76 -1.34 -9.49 -9.49
C SER A 76 -2.00 -8.76 -8.33
N ALA A 77 -1.51 -7.57 -7.98
CA ALA A 77 -2.07 -6.75 -6.91
C ALA A 77 -3.51 -6.34 -7.20
N ILE A 78 -3.78 -5.80 -8.39
CA ILE A 78 -5.14 -5.38 -8.80
C ILE A 78 -6.11 -6.55 -8.75
N ILE A 79 -5.76 -7.70 -9.33
CA ILE A 79 -6.61 -8.90 -9.34
C ILE A 79 -6.90 -9.36 -7.91
N LEU A 80 -5.89 -9.39 -7.04
CA LEU A 80 -6.05 -9.83 -5.66
C LEU A 80 -6.93 -8.85 -4.86
N ILE A 81 -6.78 -7.54 -5.06
CA ILE A 81 -7.60 -6.51 -4.41
C ILE A 81 -9.06 -6.64 -4.87
N LEU A 82 -9.31 -6.72 -6.18
CA LEU A 82 -10.63 -6.93 -6.75
C LEU A 82 -11.28 -8.22 -6.23
N GLY A 83 -10.52 -9.31 -6.13
CA GLY A 83 -10.99 -10.57 -5.54
C GLY A 83 -11.43 -10.41 -4.09
N ARG A 84 -10.69 -9.64 -3.28
CA ARG A 84 -11.08 -9.32 -1.90
C ARG A 84 -12.33 -8.46 -1.82
N MET A 85 -12.47 -7.49 -2.73
CA MET A 85 -13.67 -6.66 -2.86
C MET A 85 -14.91 -7.52 -3.14
N MET A 86 -14.83 -8.44 -4.11
CA MET A 86 -15.96 -9.34 -4.42
C MET A 86 -16.31 -10.29 -3.27
N ALA A 87 -15.32 -10.70 -2.49
CA ALA A 87 -15.53 -11.56 -1.32
C ALA A 87 -16.08 -10.80 -0.09
N ALA A 88 -16.32 -9.48 -0.17
CA ALA A 88 -16.65 -8.61 0.95
C ALA A 88 -15.73 -8.84 2.17
N SER A 89 -14.47 -9.15 1.90
CA SER A 89 -13.51 -9.53 2.93
C SER A 89 -12.79 -8.27 3.42
N GLY A 90 -13.06 -7.84 4.65
CA GLY A 90 -12.37 -6.73 5.31
C GLY A 90 -10.91 -7.01 5.71
N LYS A 91 -10.23 -7.90 4.99
CA LYS A 91 -8.86 -8.34 5.19
C LYS A 91 -7.99 -7.52 4.25
N ALA A 92 -7.21 -6.61 4.82
CA ALA A 92 -6.31 -5.75 4.08
C ALA A 92 -4.90 -5.87 4.65
N SER A 93 -3.89 -5.65 3.81
CA SER A 93 -2.49 -5.70 4.20
C SER A 93 -1.85 -4.34 3.91
N PRO A 94 -2.02 -3.35 4.82
CA PRO A 94 -1.68 -1.95 4.55
C PRO A 94 -0.21 -1.78 4.14
N PHE A 95 0.68 -2.52 4.80
CA PHE A 95 2.13 -2.41 4.60
C PHE A 95 2.69 -3.37 3.54
N GLY A 96 1.89 -4.30 3.02
CA GLY A 96 2.36 -5.29 2.05
C GLY A 96 2.80 -4.61 0.76
N HIS A 97 1.94 -3.77 0.21
CA HIS A 97 2.22 -3.02 -1.01
C HIS A 97 3.35 -2.01 -0.84
N LEU A 98 3.49 -1.43 0.37
CA LEU A 98 4.55 -0.48 0.70
C LEU A 98 5.92 -1.12 0.49
N GLY A 99 6.13 -2.31 1.08
CA GLY A 99 7.40 -3.03 0.99
C GLY A 99 7.79 -3.36 -0.45
N TYR A 100 6.85 -3.87 -1.25
CA TYR A 100 7.09 -4.16 -2.67
C TYR A 100 7.48 -2.91 -3.45
N LEU A 101 6.71 -1.83 -3.33
CA LEU A 101 6.95 -0.58 -4.05
C LEU A 101 8.27 0.10 -3.62
N THR A 102 8.57 0.12 -2.32
CA THR A 102 9.86 0.59 -1.81
C THR A 102 11.02 -0.24 -2.38
N GLY A 103 10.86 -1.56 -2.47
CA GLY A 103 11.83 -2.45 -3.10
C GLY A 103 12.08 -2.09 -4.57
N PHE A 104 11.02 -1.86 -5.36
CA PHE A 104 11.16 -1.45 -6.76
C PHE A 104 11.91 -0.12 -6.91
N TYR A 105 11.61 0.89 -6.08
CA TYR A 105 12.40 2.13 -6.07
C TYR A 105 13.87 1.88 -5.72
N PHE A 106 14.16 1.00 -4.76
CA PHE A 106 15.53 0.66 -4.38
C PHE A 106 16.30 -0.03 -5.52
N PHE A 107 15.68 -1.00 -6.21
CA PHE A 107 16.30 -1.67 -7.35
C PHE A 107 16.55 -0.73 -8.53
N HIS A 108 15.61 0.17 -8.84
CA HIS A 108 15.81 1.19 -9.88
C HIS A 108 16.90 2.20 -9.50
N HIS A 109 17.01 2.56 -8.21
CA HIS A 109 18.11 3.38 -7.71
C HIS A 109 19.46 2.66 -7.88
N PHE A 110 19.52 1.36 -7.57
CA PHE A 110 20.73 0.55 -7.74
C PHE A 110 21.16 0.43 -9.21
N SER A 111 20.20 0.28 -10.12
CA SER A 111 20.43 0.23 -11.57
C SER A 111 20.77 1.60 -12.18
N GLY A 112 20.62 2.71 -11.46
CA GLY A 112 20.80 4.06 -11.98
C GLY A 112 19.71 4.53 -12.95
N SER A 113 18.64 3.75 -13.14
CA SER A 113 17.51 4.05 -14.04
C SER A 113 16.32 4.70 -13.31
N LEU A 114 16.51 5.11 -12.05
CA LEU A 114 15.45 5.69 -11.21
C LEU A 114 14.71 6.86 -11.87
N PRO A 115 15.37 7.86 -12.50
CA PRO A 115 14.64 9.00 -13.09
C PRO A 115 13.72 8.59 -14.24
N GLU A 116 14.09 7.57 -15.00
CA GLU A 116 13.35 7.09 -16.17
C GLU A 116 12.09 6.31 -15.78
N TYR A 117 12.18 5.50 -14.72
CA TYR A 117 11.09 4.62 -14.27
C TYR A 117 10.39 5.09 -13.00
N PHE A 118 10.78 6.24 -12.44
CA PHE A 118 10.16 6.83 -11.26
C PHE A 118 8.64 6.93 -11.41
N TRP A 119 8.19 7.52 -12.52
CA TRP A 119 6.76 7.72 -12.79
C TRP A 119 5.99 6.41 -12.91
N ALA A 120 6.62 5.35 -13.44
CA ALA A 120 5.98 4.04 -13.56
C ALA A 120 5.69 3.44 -12.18
N VAL A 121 6.67 3.45 -11.27
CA VAL A 121 6.50 2.97 -9.88
C VAL A 121 5.53 3.87 -9.11
N PHE A 122 5.62 5.19 -9.30
CA PHE A 122 4.74 6.15 -8.64
C PHE A 122 3.27 5.95 -9.02
N ILE A 123 2.96 5.95 -10.32
CA ILE A 123 1.59 5.75 -10.83
C ILE A 123 1.06 4.39 -10.37
N THR A 124 1.87 3.34 -10.46
CA THR A 124 1.51 1.99 -9.97
C THR A 124 1.11 2.02 -8.51
N GLY A 125 1.89 2.68 -7.65
CA GLY A 125 1.59 2.77 -6.24
C GLY A 125 0.33 3.59 -5.95
N ILE A 126 0.13 4.72 -6.65
CA ILE A 126 -1.12 5.50 -6.53
C ILE A 126 -2.33 4.64 -6.89
N THR A 127 -2.29 3.90 -7.98
CA THR A 127 -3.40 3.03 -8.40
C THR A 127 -3.71 1.94 -7.35
N ILE A 128 -2.68 1.27 -6.84
CA ILE A 128 -2.84 0.20 -5.85
C ILE A 128 -3.43 0.76 -4.54
N TYR A 129 -2.85 1.84 -4.00
CA TYR A 129 -3.34 2.44 -2.76
C TYR A 129 -4.72 3.08 -2.89
N PHE A 130 -5.03 3.67 -4.05
CA PHE A 130 -6.35 4.19 -4.32
C PHE A 130 -7.40 3.07 -4.29
N LEU A 131 -7.12 1.94 -4.94
CA LEU A 131 -8.03 0.81 -4.98
C LEU A 131 -8.22 0.15 -3.60
N GLU A 132 -7.14 -0.02 -2.84
CA GLU A 132 -7.19 -0.60 -1.49
C GLU A 132 -7.93 0.32 -0.50
N CYS A 133 -7.68 1.63 -0.58
CA CYS A 133 -8.40 2.63 0.21
C CYS A 133 -9.90 2.63 -0.13
N TYR A 134 -10.25 2.57 -1.42
CA TYR A 134 -11.62 2.49 -1.88
C TYR A 134 -12.33 1.23 -1.35
N HIS A 135 -11.68 0.07 -1.45
CA HIS A 135 -12.20 -1.20 -0.92
C HIS A 135 -12.51 -1.11 0.57
N ILE A 136 -11.58 -0.59 1.38
CA ILE A 136 -11.71 -0.56 2.84
C ILE A 136 -12.72 0.49 3.28
N PHE A 137 -12.78 1.62 2.59
CA PHE A 137 -13.82 2.62 2.79
C PHE A 137 -15.22 2.05 2.53
N LEU A 138 -15.39 1.33 1.42
CA LEU A 138 -16.65 0.69 1.08
C LEU A 138 -17.05 -0.34 2.14
N TYR A 139 -16.13 -1.25 2.51
CA TYR A 139 -16.36 -2.24 3.56
C TYR A 139 -16.73 -1.60 4.90
N CYS A 140 -16.02 -0.55 5.31
CA CYS A 140 -16.29 0.18 6.56
C CYS A 140 -17.69 0.80 6.57
N THR A 141 -18.10 1.39 5.44
CA THR A 141 -19.42 2.00 5.29
C THR A 141 -20.54 0.96 5.35
N GLU A 142 -20.36 -0.17 4.67
CA GLU A 142 -21.34 -1.26 4.67
C GLU A 142 -21.49 -1.90 6.06
N GLU A 143 -20.38 -2.19 6.75
CA GLU A 143 -20.42 -2.77 8.09
C GLU A 143 -21.02 -1.79 9.11
N SER A 144 -20.67 -0.51 9.04
CA SER A 144 -21.26 0.52 9.90
C SER A 144 -22.77 0.65 9.70
N LYS A 145 -23.23 0.53 8.45
CA LYS A 145 -24.66 0.51 8.11
C LYS A 145 -25.38 -0.69 8.72
N LYS A 146 -24.80 -1.89 8.63
CA LYS A 146 -25.36 -3.11 9.24
C LYS A 146 -25.45 -3.02 10.76
N ILE A 147 -24.46 -2.40 11.41
CA ILE A 147 -24.47 -2.17 12.87
C ILE A 147 -25.64 -1.25 13.24
N ARG A 148 -25.90 -0.20 12.44
CA ARG A 148 -26.98 0.77 12.67
C ARG A 148 -28.38 0.21 12.39
N GLU A 149 -28.53 -0.69 11.43
CA GLU A 149 -29.82 -1.35 11.12
C GLU A 149 -30.24 -2.40 12.16
N LYS A 150 -29.30 -2.85 13.00
CA LYS A 150 -29.56 -3.78 14.12
C LYS A 150 -29.95 -3.07 15.42
N GLU A 151 -29.94 -1.74 15.44
CA GLU A 151 -30.38 -0.87 16.57
C GLU A 151 -31.89 -0.59 16.50
#